data_AF-A0A8B9WKM0-F1
#
_entry.id   AF-A0A8B9WKM0-F1
#
_cell.length_a   1.000
_cell.length_b   1.000
_cell.length_c   1.000
_cell.angle_alpha   90.00
_cell.angle_beta   90.00
_cell.angle_gamma   90.00
#
_symmetry.space_group_name_H-M   'P 1'
#
loop_
_entity.id
_entity.type
_entity.pdbx_description
1 polymer ?
#
loop_
_entity_poly.entity_id
_entity_poly.type
_entity_poly.pdbx_seq_one_letter_code
_entity_poly.pdbx_strand_id
1 'polypeptide(L)'
;MAYPWTFTFLCGLLAANLVGATLSPPVVLSLSTEVIKQMLAQKLKNHDVTNTLQQLPLLTAMEEKSSRGIFGNLVKSILKHILWMKVTSASIGQLQVQPLANGRQLMVKAPLDIVAGFNVPLFKTVVELHVEVEAQAIIHVETREKDHARLVLSECSNTGGSLRISLLHKLSFLLKCLADKVISLLTPALPKLVESELCPVLKAGFEDMRGELLNLTKVPMSLNSEHLKLDFISPVIDHSVVHLILGARLFNSEGKVTKLFNVAGDSLNLPTLNQTTFRLTVRKDVAVAIIAALLHSGKLTVLLDYVLPEVARQLRSRIRVIDETAAAQLGPTQIVKIMSQTTPMLILDQGNAKVAQLIVLEIFATDKDSRPLFTLGIEASSDIQFYVEDGLLVFSFNEIRADRIHLMNSDIGVFNVSMNRFSWGCRRLPRMIHMKETLPRNGFE
;
A
#
# COMPACT_ATOMS: atom_id res chain seq x y z
N MET A 1 -4.82 -14.61 54.87
CA MET A 1 -5.74 -13.45 54.94
C MET A 1 -4.99 -12.28 54.33
N ALA A 2 -5.11 -12.06 53.02
CA ALA A 2 -6.15 -11.24 52.36
C ALA A 2 -5.86 -9.72 52.49
N TYR A 3 -5.46 -9.15 51.35
CA TYR A 3 -5.34 -7.72 50.94
C TYR A 3 -6.53 -6.84 51.43
N PRO A 4 -6.51 -5.48 51.38
CA PRO A 4 -5.94 -4.72 50.24
C PRO A 4 -5.32 -3.32 50.47
N TRP A 5 -4.30 -3.05 49.65
CA TRP A 5 -4.03 -1.75 49.03
C TRP A 5 -5.24 -1.28 48.22
N THR A 6 -5.71 -0.04 48.39
CA THR A 6 -6.33 0.76 47.32
C THR A 6 -6.39 2.26 47.67
N PHE A 7 -6.34 3.08 46.60
CA PHE A 7 -6.75 4.49 46.49
C PHE A 7 -5.88 5.57 47.14
N THR A 8 -4.97 6.14 46.33
CA THR A 8 -5.05 7.56 45.88
C THR A 8 -3.86 7.88 44.96
N PHE A 9 -3.85 7.36 43.72
CA PHE A 9 -3.02 7.88 42.63
C PHE A 9 -3.65 7.47 41.30
N LEU A 10 -4.86 7.95 41.01
CA LEU A 10 -5.51 7.76 39.72
C LEU A 10 -6.65 8.79 39.56
N CYS A 11 -6.28 10.06 39.38
CA CYS A 11 -7.18 11.08 38.85
C CYS A 11 -6.43 12.25 38.16
N GLY A 12 -5.17 12.06 37.75
CA GLY A 12 -4.38 13.15 37.14
C GLY A 12 -3.73 12.85 35.80
N LEU A 13 -3.76 11.61 35.30
CA LEU A 13 -3.02 11.19 34.11
C LEU A 13 -3.78 10.07 33.38
N LEU A 14 -4.79 10.45 32.59
CA LEU A 14 -5.32 9.74 31.40
C LEU A 14 -6.58 10.45 30.89
N ALA A 15 -6.49 11.78 30.76
CA ALA A 15 -7.29 12.54 29.83
C ALA A 15 -6.32 13.32 28.93
N ALA A 16 -5.29 12.62 28.43
CA ALA A 16 -4.77 12.99 27.14
C ALA A 16 -5.90 12.67 26.18
N ASN A 17 -6.76 13.66 25.92
CA ASN A 17 -7.43 13.73 24.64
C ASN A 17 -6.33 13.44 23.63
N LEU A 18 -6.37 12.26 23.01
CA LEU A 18 -5.77 12.04 21.71
C LEU A 18 -6.54 13.01 20.80
N VAL A 19 -6.14 14.29 20.87
CA VAL A 19 -6.33 15.26 19.81
C VAL A 19 -5.75 14.52 18.63
N GLY A 20 -6.63 13.92 17.83
CA GLY A 20 -6.23 13.10 16.70
C GLY A 20 -5.27 13.95 15.90
N ALA A 21 -3.99 13.58 15.91
CA ALA A 21 -3.00 14.25 15.11
C ALA A 21 -3.52 14.17 13.68
N THR A 22 -4.02 15.29 13.17
CA THR A 22 -4.62 15.32 11.85
C THR A 22 -3.50 15.02 10.87
N LEU A 23 -3.61 13.88 10.19
CA LEU A 23 -2.72 13.50 9.11
C LEU A 23 -2.62 14.69 8.15
N SER A 24 -1.43 15.24 7.95
CA SER A 24 -1.25 16.38 7.03
C SER A 24 -1.38 15.93 5.58
N PRO A 25 -0.73 14.82 5.15
CA PRO A 25 -0.98 14.24 3.84
C PRO A 25 -2.41 13.72 3.64
N PRO A 26 -2.95 13.76 2.42
CA PRO A 26 -4.21 13.11 2.08
C PRO A 26 -4.17 11.60 2.28
N VAL A 27 -3.12 10.94 1.77
CA VAL A 27 -2.92 9.50 1.89
C VAL A 27 -1.43 9.21 2.10
N VAL A 28 -1.11 8.27 2.99
CA VAL A 28 0.26 7.81 3.25
C VAL A 28 0.30 6.29 3.19
N LEU A 29 1.14 5.75 2.31
CA LEU A 29 1.50 4.33 2.34
C LEU A 29 2.85 4.17 3.04
N SER A 30 2.85 3.52 4.20
CA SER A 30 4.02 3.29 5.04
C SER A 30 4.49 1.85 4.90
N LEU A 31 5.76 1.66 4.57
CA LEU A 31 6.37 0.36 4.28
C LEU A 31 7.55 0.14 5.22
N SER A 32 7.60 -0.99 5.92
CA SER A 32 8.77 -1.34 6.73
C SER A 32 9.95 -1.70 5.84
N THR A 33 11.17 -1.63 6.38
CA THR A 33 12.37 -2.15 5.69
C THR A 33 12.22 -3.60 5.27
N GLU A 34 11.43 -4.42 5.98
CA GLU A 34 11.13 -5.80 5.59
C GLU A 34 10.45 -5.90 4.22
N VAL A 35 9.48 -5.01 3.92
CA VAL A 35 8.80 -4.99 2.62
C VAL A 35 9.77 -4.56 1.53
N ILE A 36 10.57 -3.52 1.79
CA ILE A 36 11.60 -3.05 0.85
C ILE A 36 12.61 -4.17 0.56
N LYS A 37 13.05 -4.91 1.58
CA LYS A 37 13.95 -6.05 1.46
C LYS A 37 13.36 -7.15 0.57
N GLN A 38 12.11 -7.55 0.82
CA GLN A 38 11.45 -8.62 0.08
C GLN A 38 11.22 -8.24 -1.39
N MET A 39 10.71 -7.03 -1.65
CA MET A 39 10.51 -6.56 -3.02
C MET A 39 11.84 -6.45 -3.78
N LEU A 40 12.89 -5.89 -3.15
CA LEU A 40 14.20 -5.80 -3.78
C LEU A 40 14.79 -7.18 -4.08
N ALA A 41 14.73 -8.12 -3.14
CA ALA A 41 15.19 -9.50 -3.35
C ALA A 41 14.49 -10.16 -4.54
N GLN A 42 13.17 -9.95 -4.67
CA GLN A 42 12.41 -10.47 -5.81
C GLN A 42 12.84 -9.84 -7.13
N LYS A 43 13.09 -8.52 -7.17
CA LYS A 43 13.58 -7.85 -8.38
C LYS A 43 14.98 -8.30 -8.77
N LEU A 44 15.87 -8.51 -7.80
CA LEU A 44 17.20 -9.05 -8.06
C LEU A 44 17.14 -10.46 -8.65
N LYS A 45 16.21 -11.31 -8.18
CA LYS A 45 15.98 -12.62 -8.77
C LYS A 45 15.54 -12.52 -10.24
N ASN A 46 14.69 -11.55 -10.58
CA ASN A 46 14.22 -11.33 -11.95
C ASN A 46 15.31 -10.81 -12.90
N HIS A 47 16.29 -10.09 -12.38
CA HIS A 47 17.49 -9.66 -13.13
C HIS A 47 18.54 -10.77 -13.26
N ASP A 48 18.23 -11.99 -12.81
CA ASP A 48 19.11 -13.16 -12.87
C ASP A 48 20.54 -12.86 -12.38
N VAL A 49 20.62 -12.21 -11.21
CA VAL A 49 21.93 -11.81 -10.66
C VAL A 49 22.84 -13.03 -10.47
N THR A 50 22.26 -14.21 -10.26
CA THR A 50 23.03 -15.46 -10.17
C THR A 50 23.82 -15.72 -11.46
N ASN A 51 23.19 -15.55 -12.62
CA ASN A 51 23.86 -15.67 -13.90
C ASN A 51 24.90 -14.57 -14.13
N THR A 52 24.62 -13.31 -13.74
CA THR A 52 25.64 -12.25 -13.77
C THR A 52 26.87 -12.61 -12.94
N LEU A 53 26.67 -13.15 -11.73
CA LEU A 53 27.75 -13.61 -10.87
C LEU A 53 28.50 -14.83 -11.45
N GLN A 54 27.81 -15.73 -12.14
CA GLN A 54 28.43 -16.87 -12.81
C GLN A 54 29.30 -16.47 -14.00
N GLN A 55 28.99 -15.33 -14.62
CA GLN A 55 29.69 -14.80 -15.79
C GLN A 55 30.81 -13.80 -15.42
N LEU A 56 31.16 -13.66 -14.13
CA LEU A 56 32.19 -12.74 -13.68
C LEU A 56 33.53 -13.00 -14.40
N PRO A 57 34.14 -11.98 -15.04
CA PRO A 57 35.40 -12.12 -15.78
C PRO A 57 36.61 -12.12 -14.84
N LEU A 58 36.71 -13.12 -13.96
CA LEU A 58 37.73 -13.21 -12.90
C LEU A 58 39.17 -13.18 -13.45
N LEU A 59 39.42 -13.87 -14.57
CA LEU A 59 40.73 -13.92 -15.20
C LEU A 59 41.17 -12.54 -15.73
N THR A 60 40.27 -11.86 -16.45
CA THR A 60 40.51 -10.52 -16.99
C THR A 60 40.70 -9.49 -15.88
N ALA A 61 39.95 -9.59 -14.78
CA ALA A 61 40.11 -8.71 -13.63
C ALA A 61 41.51 -8.83 -12.98
N MET A 62 42.09 -10.03 -12.95
CA MET A 62 43.47 -10.25 -12.50
C MET A 62 44.50 -9.66 -13.48
N GLU A 63 44.23 -9.72 -14.79
CA GLU A 63 45.08 -9.17 -15.85
C GLU A 63 45.10 -7.64 -15.88
N GLU A 64 43.96 -6.97 -15.76
CA GLU A 64 43.88 -5.50 -15.83
C GLU A 64 44.59 -4.80 -14.68
N LYS A 65 44.68 -5.42 -13.51
CA LYS A 65 45.43 -4.87 -12.38
C LYS A 65 46.94 -4.90 -12.61
N SER A 66 47.40 -5.71 -13.57
CA SER A 66 48.81 -5.91 -13.91
C SER A 66 49.37 -4.85 -14.85
N SER A 67 48.53 -4.22 -15.68
CA SER A 67 48.96 -3.20 -16.67
C SER A 67 49.27 -1.84 -16.05
N ARG A 68 49.02 -1.64 -14.74
CA ARG A 68 49.33 -0.41 -14.00
C ARG A 68 50.30 -0.58 -12.82
N GLY A 69 50.96 -1.74 -12.62
CA GLY A 69 51.77 -1.97 -11.41
C GLY A 69 52.94 -2.97 -11.50
N ILE A 70 53.73 -3.03 -10.41
CA ILE A 70 55.00 -3.77 -10.25
C ILE A 70 54.85 -5.30 -10.38
N PHE A 71 53.63 -5.84 -10.32
CA PHE A 71 53.34 -7.28 -10.35
C PHE A 71 53.12 -7.88 -11.75
N GLY A 72 53.32 -7.13 -12.83
CA GLY A 72 53.07 -7.59 -14.21
C GLY A 72 53.75 -8.92 -14.58
N ASN A 73 54.98 -9.14 -14.10
CA ASN A 73 55.72 -10.39 -14.35
C ASN A 73 55.18 -11.58 -13.53
N LEU A 74 54.67 -11.33 -12.31
CA LEU A 74 54.08 -12.36 -11.45
C LEU A 74 52.73 -12.83 -12.02
N VAL A 75 51.89 -11.91 -12.48
CA VAL A 75 50.59 -12.21 -13.10
C VAL A 75 50.77 -13.05 -14.36
N LYS A 76 51.65 -12.63 -15.28
CA LYS A 76 51.97 -13.41 -16.49
C LYS A 76 52.53 -14.79 -16.18
N SER A 77 53.34 -14.93 -15.12
CA SER A 77 53.88 -16.22 -14.69
C SER A 77 52.77 -17.13 -14.16
N ILE A 78 51.85 -16.62 -13.34
CA ILE A 78 50.76 -17.42 -12.76
C ILE A 78 49.74 -17.82 -13.82
N LEU A 79 49.31 -16.89 -14.68
CA LEU A 79 48.30 -17.14 -15.71
C LEU A 79 48.74 -18.19 -16.74
N LYS A 80 50.05 -18.31 -17.01
CA LYS A 80 50.59 -19.41 -17.86
C LYS A 80 50.29 -20.81 -17.33
N HIS A 81 50.02 -20.94 -16.03
CA HIS A 81 49.73 -22.22 -15.39
C HIS A 81 48.22 -22.48 -15.24
N ILE A 82 47.37 -21.56 -15.71
CA ILE A 82 45.90 -21.63 -15.58
C ILE A 82 45.30 -21.62 -16.98
N LEU A 83 44.59 -22.69 -17.35
CA LEU A 83 43.90 -22.75 -18.66
C LEU A 83 42.60 -21.96 -18.66
N TRP A 84 41.87 -22.01 -17.54
CA TRP A 84 40.62 -21.29 -17.37
C TRP A 84 40.37 -21.02 -15.90
N MET A 85 39.64 -19.96 -15.63
CA MET A 85 39.06 -19.63 -14.33
C MET A 85 37.60 -19.22 -14.57
N LYS A 86 36.66 -19.82 -13.83
CA LYS A 86 35.24 -19.48 -13.93
C LYS A 86 34.55 -19.67 -12.59
N VAL A 87 33.43 -18.97 -12.43
CA VAL A 87 32.51 -19.21 -11.32
C VAL A 87 31.70 -20.47 -11.62
N THR A 88 31.68 -21.41 -10.66
CA THR A 88 30.94 -22.68 -10.76
C THR A 88 29.61 -22.62 -10.03
N SER A 89 29.52 -21.81 -8.97
CA SER A 89 28.30 -21.52 -8.22
C SER A 89 28.33 -20.09 -7.73
N ALA A 90 27.18 -19.44 -7.70
CA ALA A 90 27.01 -18.13 -7.09
C ALA A 90 25.62 -18.02 -6.48
N SER A 91 25.52 -17.31 -5.38
CA SER A 91 24.23 -16.97 -4.77
C SER A 91 24.32 -15.65 -4.01
N ILE A 92 23.18 -14.99 -3.88
CA ILE A 92 23.01 -13.86 -2.98
C ILE A 92 22.38 -14.39 -1.70
N GLY A 93 23.03 -14.14 -0.57
CA GLY A 93 22.47 -14.41 0.74
C GLY A 93 21.26 -13.53 1.06
N GLN A 94 20.76 -13.62 2.30
CA GLN A 94 19.64 -12.80 2.71
C GLN A 94 20.04 -11.32 2.73
N LEU A 95 19.34 -10.50 1.93
CA LEU A 95 19.52 -9.05 1.94
C LEU A 95 19.26 -8.49 3.34
N GLN A 96 19.96 -7.42 3.69
CA GLN A 96 19.67 -6.65 4.90
C GLN A 96 19.32 -5.22 4.51
N VAL A 97 18.25 -4.69 5.07
CA VAL A 97 17.83 -3.29 4.87
C VAL A 97 17.61 -2.66 6.24
N GLN A 98 18.47 -1.72 6.62
CA GLN A 98 18.50 -1.15 7.96
C GLN A 98 18.65 0.38 7.90
N PRO A 99 18.04 1.13 8.82
CA PRO A 99 18.25 2.57 8.90
C PRO A 99 19.70 2.93 9.25
N LEU A 100 20.19 4.00 8.64
CA LEU A 100 21.42 4.68 9.07
C LEU A 100 21.15 5.55 10.30
N ALA A 101 22.21 5.99 10.98
CA ALA A 101 22.13 6.76 12.23
C ALA A 101 21.33 8.06 12.13
N ASN A 102 21.23 8.66 10.93
CA ASN A 102 20.44 9.87 10.68
C ASN A 102 18.94 9.61 10.53
N GLY A 103 18.50 8.35 10.47
CA GLY A 103 17.10 7.96 10.27
C GLY A 103 16.50 8.38 8.92
N ARG A 104 17.29 8.91 7.97
CA ARG A 104 16.80 9.42 6.68
C ARG A 104 17.30 8.64 5.49
N GLN A 105 18.11 7.62 5.74
CA GLN A 105 18.73 6.78 4.73
C GLN A 105 18.68 5.33 5.21
N LEU A 106 18.61 4.40 4.26
CA LEU A 106 18.64 2.97 4.53
C LEU A 106 19.91 2.36 3.92
N MET A 107 20.67 1.62 4.71
CA MET A 107 21.75 0.78 4.24
C MET A 107 21.17 -0.54 3.73
N VAL A 108 21.48 -0.87 2.49
CA VAL A 108 21.24 -2.19 1.90
C VAL A 108 22.55 -2.96 1.93
N LYS A 109 22.53 -4.18 2.48
CA LYS A 109 23.65 -5.13 2.40
C LYS A 109 23.22 -6.36 1.63
N ALA A 110 24.02 -6.75 0.65
CA ALA A 110 23.83 -7.93 -0.17
C ALA A 110 25.06 -8.84 0.00
N PRO A 111 24.99 -9.81 0.93
CA PRO A 111 26.02 -10.83 1.06
C PRO A 111 26.03 -11.71 -0.19
N LEU A 112 27.21 -11.98 -0.73
CA LEU A 112 27.42 -12.85 -1.87
C LEU A 112 28.25 -14.05 -1.46
N ASP A 113 27.86 -15.20 -1.97
CA ASP A 113 28.58 -16.46 -1.83
C ASP A 113 28.89 -17.01 -3.22
N ILE A 114 30.18 -17.12 -3.54
CA ILE A 114 30.69 -17.47 -4.86
C ILE A 114 31.68 -18.62 -4.72
N VAL A 115 31.54 -19.64 -5.55
CA VAL A 115 32.54 -20.68 -5.74
C VAL A 115 33.18 -20.50 -7.12
N ALA A 116 34.49 -20.31 -7.15
CA ALA A 116 35.26 -20.15 -8.37
C ALA A 116 36.28 -21.29 -8.53
N GLY A 117 36.26 -21.93 -9.69
CA GLY A 117 37.22 -22.97 -10.05
C GLY A 117 38.27 -22.44 -11.02
N PHE A 118 39.50 -22.91 -10.90
CA PHE A 118 40.52 -22.75 -11.93
C PHE A 118 41.26 -24.06 -12.22
N ASN A 119 41.54 -24.31 -13.50
CA ASN A 119 42.18 -25.55 -13.93
C ASN A 119 43.70 -25.39 -14.03
N VAL A 120 44.42 -26.35 -13.46
CA VAL A 120 45.89 -26.42 -13.49
C VAL A 120 46.33 -27.59 -14.37
N PRO A 121 46.77 -27.35 -15.62
CA PRO A 121 46.97 -28.40 -16.62
C PRO A 121 48.01 -29.44 -16.19
N LEU A 122 49.05 -28.96 -15.49
CA LEU A 122 50.14 -29.79 -15.01
C LEU A 122 49.70 -30.87 -14.02
N PHE A 123 48.60 -30.64 -13.29
CA PHE A 123 48.11 -31.54 -12.25
C PHE A 123 46.75 -32.16 -12.57
N LYS A 124 46.19 -31.89 -13.76
CA LYS A 124 44.84 -32.35 -14.20
C LYS A 124 43.76 -32.15 -13.12
N THR A 125 43.91 -31.13 -12.28
CA THR A 125 43.07 -30.90 -11.11
C THR A 125 42.47 -29.50 -11.21
N VAL A 126 41.19 -29.40 -10.87
CA VAL A 126 40.50 -28.12 -10.68
C VAL A 126 40.66 -27.72 -9.23
N VAL A 127 41.17 -26.53 -8.99
CA VAL A 127 41.24 -25.92 -7.66
C VAL A 127 40.02 -25.04 -7.48
N GLU A 128 39.29 -25.25 -6.39
CA GLU A 128 38.09 -24.49 -6.06
C GLU A 128 38.34 -23.54 -4.89
N LEU A 129 37.92 -22.29 -5.08
CA LEU A 129 37.99 -21.20 -4.14
C LEU A 129 36.57 -20.83 -3.72
N HIS A 130 36.34 -20.76 -2.42
CA HIS A 130 35.14 -20.19 -1.84
C HIS A 130 35.39 -18.71 -1.53
N VAL A 131 34.51 -17.86 -2.02
CA VAL A 131 34.61 -16.40 -1.96
C VAL A 131 33.34 -15.85 -1.32
N GLU A 132 33.50 -15.24 -0.16
CA GLU A 132 32.45 -14.47 0.51
C GLU A 132 32.77 -12.98 0.36
N VAL A 133 31.80 -12.18 -0.05
CA VAL A 133 31.95 -10.72 -0.19
C VAL A 133 30.61 -10.04 0.01
N GLU A 134 30.58 -8.86 0.59
CA GLU A 134 29.34 -8.10 0.81
C GLU A 134 29.34 -6.81 -0.01
N ALA A 135 28.32 -6.65 -0.85
CA ALA A 135 28.01 -5.39 -1.48
C ALA A 135 27.10 -4.56 -0.57
N GLN A 136 27.36 -3.25 -0.50
CA GLN A 136 26.59 -2.29 0.27
C GLN A 136 26.14 -1.15 -0.61
N ALA A 137 24.92 -0.65 -0.41
CA ALA A 137 24.38 0.51 -1.09
C ALA A 137 23.48 1.32 -0.17
N ILE A 138 23.29 2.59 -0.48
CA ILE A 138 22.47 3.51 0.33
C ILE A 138 21.22 3.90 -0.44
N ILE A 139 20.06 3.63 0.15
CA ILE A 139 18.79 4.20 -0.30
C ILE A 139 18.57 5.53 0.41
N HIS A 140 18.33 6.58 -0.36
CA HIS A 140 18.00 7.90 0.18
C HIS A 140 16.98 8.62 -0.70
N VAL A 141 16.44 9.73 -0.19
CA VAL A 141 15.56 10.62 -0.96
C VAL A 141 16.40 11.68 -1.65
N GLU A 142 16.37 11.71 -2.98
CA GLU A 142 16.98 12.77 -3.79
C GLU A 142 15.90 13.77 -4.21
N THR A 143 16.18 15.07 -4.03
CA THR A 143 15.35 16.17 -4.53
C THR A 143 16.15 16.93 -5.58
N ARG A 144 15.66 16.98 -6.82
CA ARG A 144 16.25 17.78 -7.89
C ARG A 144 15.37 18.99 -8.13
N GLU A 145 15.95 20.15 -8.42
CA GLU A 145 15.23 21.43 -8.57
C GLU A 145 14.06 21.40 -9.57
N LYS A 146 14.04 20.45 -10.51
CA LYS A 146 13.01 20.31 -11.56
C LYS A 146 12.18 19.03 -11.47
N ASP A 147 12.49 18.13 -10.53
CA ASP A 147 11.90 16.78 -10.50
C ASP A 147 11.27 16.50 -9.14
N HIS A 148 10.22 15.67 -9.13
CA HIS A 148 9.63 15.25 -7.86
C HIS A 148 10.65 14.47 -7.03
N ALA A 149 10.65 14.68 -5.71
CA ALA A 149 11.51 13.93 -4.82
C ALA A 149 11.32 12.42 -5.05
N ARG A 150 12.41 11.67 -5.08
CA ARG A 150 12.37 10.24 -5.43
C ARG A 150 13.34 9.44 -4.57
N LEU A 151 12.98 8.18 -4.31
CA LEU A 151 13.90 7.22 -3.71
C LEU A 151 14.96 6.86 -4.76
N VAL A 152 16.22 6.85 -4.35
CA VAL A 152 17.34 6.47 -5.19
C VAL A 152 18.25 5.52 -4.42
N LEU A 153 18.91 4.63 -5.16
CA LEU A 153 20.00 3.81 -4.65
C LEU A 153 21.33 4.39 -5.16
N SER A 154 22.19 4.77 -4.23
CA SER A 154 23.51 5.36 -4.48
C SER A 154 24.61 4.62 -3.72
N GLU A 155 25.85 5.04 -3.97
CA GLU A 155 27.02 4.62 -3.17
C GLU A 155 27.17 3.10 -3.07
N CYS A 156 26.76 2.40 -4.14
CA CYS A 156 26.96 0.97 -4.21
C CYS A 156 28.45 0.67 -4.32
N SER A 157 28.97 -0.05 -3.34
CA SER A 157 30.37 -0.45 -3.24
C SER A 157 30.49 -1.78 -2.51
N ASN A 158 31.67 -2.39 -2.55
CA ASN A 158 31.99 -3.50 -1.65
C ASN A 158 32.44 -2.96 -0.29
N THR A 159 32.28 -3.75 0.76
CA THR A 159 33.05 -3.50 1.98
C THR A 159 34.42 -4.14 1.84
N GLY A 160 35.47 -3.32 1.75
CA GLY A 160 36.85 -3.81 1.66
C GLY A 160 37.29 -4.75 2.81
N GLY A 161 36.54 -4.81 3.92
CA GLY A 161 36.77 -5.71 5.05
C GLY A 161 35.93 -7.00 5.09
N SER A 162 34.99 -7.22 4.16
CA SER A 162 34.13 -8.42 4.16
C SER A 162 34.64 -9.55 3.26
N LEU A 163 35.65 -9.28 2.43
CA LEU A 163 36.17 -10.29 1.49
C LEU A 163 36.88 -11.42 2.25
N ARG A 164 36.37 -12.64 2.07
CA ARG A 164 37.04 -13.87 2.50
C ARG A 164 37.20 -14.78 1.32
N ILE A 165 38.43 -15.24 1.11
CA ILE A 165 38.75 -16.23 0.06
C ILE A 165 39.39 -17.41 0.76
N SER A 166 38.81 -18.59 0.60
CA SER A 166 39.30 -19.82 1.19
C SER A 166 39.35 -20.95 0.17
N LEU A 167 40.16 -21.96 0.46
CA LEU A 167 40.24 -23.17 -0.35
C LEU A 167 39.18 -24.15 0.12
N LEU A 168 38.37 -24.66 -0.82
CA LEU A 168 37.33 -25.65 -0.51
C LEU A 168 37.90 -27.02 -0.11
N HIS A 169 39.06 -27.37 -0.66
CA HIS A 169 39.66 -28.68 -0.46
C HIS A 169 41.12 -28.60 -0.05
N LYS A 170 41.60 -29.63 0.65
CA LYS A 170 43.03 -29.76 0.95
C LYS A 170 43.80 -30.06 -0.33
N LEU A 171 44.83 -29.26 -0.61
CA LEU A 171 45.68 -29.40 -1.78
C LEU A 171 47.07 -29.88 -1.40
N SER A 172 47.78 -30.46 -2.37
CA SER A 172 49.21 -30.71 -2.25
C SER A 172 49.98 -29.40 -2.09
N PHE A 173 51.19 -29.46 -1.55
CA PHE A 173 52.00 -28.27 -1.25
C PHE A 173 52.16 -27.34 -2.46
N LEU A 174 52.44 -27.88 -3.64
CA LEU A 174 52.62 -27.10 -4.88
C LEU A 174 51.32 -26.42 -5.34
N LEU A 175 50.20 -27.15 -5.31
CA LEU A 175 48.89 -26.61 -5.67
C LEU A 175 48.44 -25.53 -4.69
N LYS A 176 48.75 -25.71 -3.40
CA LYS A 176 48.52 -24.68 -2.38
C LYS A 176 49.33 -23.41 -2.66
N CYS A 177 50.62 -23.52 -2.94
CA CYS A 177 51.44 -22.35 -3.29
C CYS A 177 50.91 -21.61 -4.53
N LEU A 178 50.41 -22.32 -5.54
CA LEU A 178 49.77 -21.70 -6.69
C LEU A 178 48.45 -21.02 -6.30
N ALA A 179 47.62 -21.68 -5.51
CA ALA A 179 46.35 -21.13 -5.03
C ALA A 179 46.56 -19.87 -4.18
N ASP A 180 47.52 -19.87 -3.26
CA ASP A 180 47.86 -18.69 -2.43
C ASP A 180 48.23 -17.49 -3.31
N LYS A 181 48.95 -17.72 -4.41
CA LYS A 181 49.27 -16.67 -5.40
C LYS A 181 48.03 -16.19 -6.14
N VAL A 182 47.13 -17.09 -6.58
CA VAL A 182 45.86 -16.73 -7.21
C VAL A 182 45.00 -15.89 -6.25
N ILE A 183 44.88 -16.32 -4.99
CA ILE A 183 44.19 -15.58 -3.93
C ILE A 183 44.79 -14.18 -3.79
N SER A 184 46.12 -14.04 -3.74
CA SER A 184 46.77 -12.72 -3.61
C SER A 184 46.46 -11.75 -4.76
N LEU A 185 46.17 -12.27 -5.96
CA LEU A 185 45.77 -11.48 -7.12
C LEU A 185 44.28 -11.16 -7.13
N LEU A 186 43.45 -12.10 -6.67
CA LEU A 186 42.00 -11.94 -6.59
C LEU A 186 41.58 -11.01 -5.46
N THR A 187 42.24 -11.06 -4.29
CA THR A 187 41.94 -10.23 -3.13
C THR A 187 41.71 -8.76 -3.47
N PRO A 188 42.59 -8.11 -4.25
CA PRO A 188 42.40 -6.70 -4.59
C PRO A 188 41.61 -6.49 -5.91
N ALA A 189 41.25 -7.54 -6.66
CA ALA A 189 40.52 -7.46 -7.94
C ALA A 189 39.02 -7.74 -7.79
N LEU A 190 38.65 -8.77 -7.01
CA LEU A 190 37.27 -9.18 -6.73
C LEU A 190 36.39 -8.03 -6.23
N PRO A 191 36.81 -7.20 -5.25
CA PRO A 191 36.02 -6.07 -4.79
C PRO A 191 35.60 -5.14 -5.94
N LYS A 192 36.54 -4.80 -6.83
CA LYS A 192 36.28 -3.91 -7.97
C LYS A 192 35.36 -4.54 -9.00
N LEU A 193 35.50 -5.85 -9.22
CA LEU A 193 34.68 -6.58 -10.17
C LEU A 193 33.24 -6.70 -9.65
N VAL A 194 33.06 -6.93 -8.35
CA VAL A 194 31.73 -6.87 -7.72
C VAL A 194 31.14 -5.48 -7.86
N GLU A 195 31.93 -4.43 -7.64
CA GLU A 195 31.47 -3.05 -7.81
C GLU A 195 31.10 -2.74 -9.27
N SER A 196 31.84 -3.22 -10.27
CA SER A 196 31.55 -2.95 -11.69
C SER A 196 30.40 -3.78 -12.24
N GLU A 197 30.24 -5.03 -11.79
CA GLU A 197 29.25 -5.96 -12.36
C GLU A 197 27.97 -6.05 -11.53
N LEU A 198 28.07 -6.10 -10.19
CA LEU A 198 26.89 -6.29 -9.34
C LEU A 198 26.14 -4.98 -9.05
N CYS A 199 26.86 -3.87 -8.82
CA CYS A 199 26.19 -2.61 -8.49
C CYS A 199 25.22 -2.11 -9.58
N PRO A 200 25.51 -2.25 -10.88
CA PRO A 200 24.53 -1.96 -11.93
C PRO A 200 23.26 -2.81 -11.80
N VAL A 201 23.39 -4.10 -11.49
CA VAL A 201 22.25 -5.01 -11.33
C VAL A 201 21.46 -4.67 -10.07
N LEU A 202 22.14 -4.37 -8.95
CA LEU A 202 21.49 -3.92 -7.72
C LEU A 202 20.67 -2.64 -7.95
N LYS A 203 21.25 -1.70 -8.70
CA LYS A 203 20.60 -0.45 -9.09
C LYS A 203 19.41 -0.70 -10.01
N ALA A 204 19.54 -1.56 -11.02
CA ALA A 204 18.43 -1.92 -11.92
C ALA A 204 17.27 -2.59 -11.16
N GLY A 205 17.56 -3.54 -10.28
CA GLY A 205 16.53 -4.18 -9.44
C GLY A 205 15.83 -3.19 -8.51
N PHE A 206 16.56 -2.21 -7.96
CA PHE A 206 15.97 -1.14 -7.18
C PHE A 206 15.07 -0.21 -8.01
N GLU A 207 15.48 0.14 -9.23
CA GLU A 207 14.68 0.96 -10.13
C GLU A 207 13.38 0.27 -10.54
N ASP A 208 13.40 -1.04 -10.78
CA ASP A 208 12.20 -1.83 -11.03
C ASP A 208 11.27 -1.90 -9.82
N MET A 209 11.83 -2.09 -8.62
CA MET A 209 11.07 -2.06 -7.37
C MET A 209 10.38 -0.69 -7.18
N ARG A 210 11.12 0.39 -7.40
CA ARG A 210 10.59 1.76 -7.34
C ARG A 210 9.48 1.96 -8.37
N GLY A 211 9.68 1.48 -9.60
CA GLY A 211 8.67 1.53 -10.66
C GLY A 211 7.39 0.81 -10.27
N GLU A 212 7.49 -0.37 -9.64
CA GLU A 212 6.33 -1.13 -9.14
C GLU A 212 5.59 -0.36 -8.03
N LEU A 213 6.32 0.17 -7.04
CA LEU A 213 5.73 1.00 -5.98
C LEU A 213 4.97 2.20 -6.53
N LEU A 214 5.53 2.87 -7.55
CA LEU A 214 4.86 4.00 -8.22
C LEU A 214 3.67 3.56 -9.07
N ASN A 215 3.66 2.33 -9.58
CA ASN A 215 2.52 1.81 -10.33
C ASN A 215 1.33 1.46 -9.44
N LEU A 216 1.55 1.12 -8.17
CA LEU A 216 0.48 0.91 -7.17
C LEU A 216 -0.45 2.14 -7.04
N THR A 217 0.07 3.35 -7.30
CA THR A 217 -0.70 4.59 -7.14
C THR A 217 -1.40 5.03 -8.41
N LYS A 218 -1.07 4.45 -9.58
CA LYS A 218 -1.54 4.95 -10.89
C LYS A 218 -2.92 4.46 -11.31
N VAL A 219 -3.39 3.35 -10.73
CA VAL A 219 -4.66 2.74 -11.12
C VAL A 219 -5.81 3.52 -10.48
N PRO A 220 -6.74 4.08 -11.26
CA PRO A 220 -7.92 4.74 -10.69
C PRO A 220 -8.80 3.70 -9.98
N MET A 221 -9.26 4.04 -8.79
CA MET A 221 -10.24 3.27 -8.04
C MET A 221 -11.63 3.74 -8.44
N SER A 222 -12.42 2.87 -9.06
CA SER A 222 -13.83 3.14 -9.35
C SER A 222 -14.64 3.23 -8.05
N LEU A 223 -15.54 4.21 -7.98
CA LEU A 223 -16.46 4.46 -6.88
C LEU A 223 -17.85 4.71 -7.49
N ASN A 224 -18.59 3.66 -7.83
CA ASN A 224 -19.77 3.76 -8.71
C ASN A 224 -19.49 4.51 -10.02
N SER A 225 -20.17 5.64 -10.23
CA SER A 225 -20.03 6.53 -11.39
C SER A 225 -18.85 7.48 -11.27
N GLU A 226 -18.22 7.57 -10.10
CA GLU A 226 -17.04 8.39 -9.84
C GLU A 226 -15.77 7.53 -9.83
N HIS A 227 -14.61 8.17 -9.82
CA HIS A 227 -13.35 7.46 -9.59
C HIS A 227 -12.35 8.31 -8.80
N LEU A 228 -11.57 7.64 -7.95
CA LEU A 228 -10.50 8.22 -7.16
C LEU A 228 -9.15 7.87 -7.78
N LYS A 229 -8.29 8.86 -7.99
CA LYS A 229 -6.90 8.66 -8.37
C LYS A 229 -5.98 9.10 -7.24
N LEU A 230 -4.96 8.31 -6.95
CA LEU A 230 -3.87 8.70 -6.06
C LEU A 230 -2.72 9.23 -6.91
N ASP A 231 -2.14 10.34 -6.46
CA ASP A 231 -1.00 10.95 -7.14
C ASP A 231 0.22 10.87 -6.24
N PHE A 232 1.29 10.26 -6.72
CA PHE A 232 2.55 10.25 -6.00
C PHE A 232 3.10 11.67 -5.87
N ILE A 233 3.34 12.13 -4.64
CA ILE A 233 3.89 13.47 -4.37
C ILE A 233 5.39 13.35 -4.08
N SER A 234 5.73 12.58 -3.05
CA SER A 234 7.11 12.41 -2.61
C SER A 234 7.25 11.19 -1.70
N PRO A 235 8.47 10.64 -1.57
CA PRO A 235 8.80 9.66 -0.55
C PRO A 235 9.50 10.34 0.63
N VAL A 236 9.37 9.76 1.81
CA VAL A 236 10.10 10.12 3.03
C VAL A 236 10.63 8.86 3.68
N ILE A 237 11.88 8.90 4.14
CA ILE A 237 12.44 7.84 4.98
C ILE A 237 12.44 8.38 6.41
N ASP A 238 11.77 7.66 7.30
CA ASP A 238 11.76 7.92 8.74
C ASP A 238 12.16 6.64 9.48
N HIS A 239 13.41 6.62 9.93
CA HIS A 239 14.06 5.46 10.53
C HIS A 239 13.87 4.22 9.65
N SER A 240 13.21 3.18 10.17
CA SER A 240 12.98 1.90 9.50
C SER A 240 11.73 1.88 8.61
N VAL A 241 11.19 3.05 8.25
CA VAL A 241 9.94 3.17 7.48
C VAL A 241 10.15 4.05 6.26
N VAL A 242 9.66 3.56 5.12
CA VAL A 242 9.53 4.33 3.89
C VAL A 242 8.07 4.75 3.75
N HIS A 243 7.81 6.05 3.82
CA HIS A 243 6.51 6.64 3.59
C HIS A 243 6.40 7.14 2.14
N LEU A 244 5.37 6.71 1.43
CA LEU A 244 4.97 7.30 0.15
C LEU A 244 3.82 8.27 0.42
N ILE A 245 4.08 9.56 0.19
CA ILE A 245 3.13 10.64 0.36
C ILE A 245 2.32 10.77 -0.91
N LEU A 246 1.00 10.63 -0.79
CA LEU A 246 0.09 10.58 -1.91
C LEU A 246 -0.95 11.70 -1.81
N GLY A 247 -1.15 12.40 -2.91
CA GLY A 247 -2.31 13.24 -3.17
C GLY A 247 -3.50 12.39 -3.58
N ALA A 248 -4.68 12.99 -3.58
CA ALA A 248 -5.88 12.32 -4.07
C ALA A 248 -6.73 13.27 -4.92
N ARG A 249 -7.30 12.74 -6.00
CA ARG A 249 -8.25 13.44 -6.88
C ARG A 249 -9.49 12.60 -7.09
N LEU A 250 -10.65 13.20 -6.85
CA LEU A 250 -11.94 12.61 -7.14
C LEU A 250 -12.46 13.17 -8.46
N PHE A 251 -12.95 12.29 -9.31
CA PHE A 251 -13.46 12.62 -10.64
C PHE A 251 -14.92 12.17 -10.75
N ASN A 252 -15.75 12.96 -11.42
CA ASN A 252 -17.10 12.56 -11.77
C ASN A 252 -17.10 11.59 -12.97
N SER A 253 -18.30 11.16 -13.38
CA SER A 253 -18.54 10.29 -14.54
C SER A 253 -18.09 10.86 -15.88
N GLU A 254 -17.92 12.18 -15.97
CA GLU A 254 -17.43 12.88 -17.17
C GLU A 254 -15.89 13.01 -17.20
N GLY A 255 -15.20 12.51 -16.17
CA GLY A 255 -13.75 12.62 -16.05
C GLY A 255 -13.27 14.01 -15.59
N LYS A 256 -14.16 14.85 -15.06
CA LYS A 256 -13.82 16.15 -14.48
C LYS A 256 -13.50 16.00 -13.00
N VAL A 257 -12.42 16.63 -12.56
CA VAL A 257 -12.04 16.70 -11.14
C VAL A 257 -13.11 17.45 -10.35
N THR A 258 -13.72 16.80 -9.36
CA THR A 258 -14.70 17.37 -8.43
C THR A 258 -14.06 17.78 -7.11
N LYS A 259 -13.06 17.03 -6.64
CA LYS A 259 -12.28 17.36 -5.43
C LYS A 259 -10.79 17.06 -5.64
N LEU A 260 -9.95 17.95 -5.12
CA LEU A 260 -8.50 17.81 -5.09
C LEU A 260 -8.04 17.86 -3.63
N PHE A 261 -7.27 16.86 -3.21
CA PHE A 261 -6.71 16.75 -1.89
C PHE A 261 -5.19 16.82 -1.97
N ASN A 262 -4.62 17.87 -1.37
CA ASN A 262 -3.19 18.10 -1.29
C ASN A 262 -2.72 18.07 0.17
N VAL A 263 -1.39 18.00 0.34
CA VAL A 263 -0.73 18.15 1.65
C VAL A 263 -1.10 19.51 2.25
N ALA A 264 -1.47 19.50 3.53
CA ALA A 264 -1.84 20.72 4.25
C ALA A 264 -0.73 21.14 5.21
N GLY A 265 -0.24 22.37 5.07
CA GLY A 265 0.81 22.96 5.92
C GLY A 265 2.24 22.48 5.60
N ASP A 266 3.21 23.06 6.31
CA ASP A 266 4.65 22.86 6.04
C ASP A 266 5.25 21.63 6.76
N SER A 267 4.52 21.03 7.70
CA SER A 267 4.97 19.88 8.49
C SER A 267 4.17 18.61 8.16
N LEU A 268 4.89 17.52 7.91
CA LEU A 268 4.30 16.21 7.65
C LEU A 268 4.09 15.48 8.98
N ASN A 269 2.83 15.39 9.41
CA ASN A 269 2.44 14.45 10.46
C ASN A 269 2.35 13.05 9.87
N LEU A 270 3.40 12.24 10.04
CA LEU A 270 3.48 10.89 9.51
C LEU A 270 2.95 9.86 10.51
N PRO A 271 2.28 8.80 10.04
CA PRO A 271 1.79 7.73 10.91
C PRO A 271 2.96 6.87 11.38
N THR A 272 2.94 6.44 12.63
CA THR A 272 3.88 5.41 13.09
C THR A 272 3.55 4.07 12.43
N LEU A 273 4.59 3.29 12.11
CA LEU A 273 4.43 1.89 11.70
C LEU A 273 4.72 1.03 12.93
N ASN A 274 3.68 0.39 13.48
CA ASN A 274 3.79 -0.48 14.66
C ASN A 274 4.29 -1.88 14.21
N GLN A 275 3.82 -2.95 14.86
CA GLN A 275 4.20 -4.34 14.52
C GLN A 275 3.76 -4.83 13.12
N THR A 276 3.23 -3.97 12.25
CA THR A 276 2.78 -4.32 10.90
C THR A 276 3.87 -4.00 9.86
N THR A 277 3.97 -4.81 8.81
CA THR A 277 4.96 -4.62 7.74
C THR A 277 4.58 -3.49 6.78
N PHE A 278 3.29 -3.17 6.67
CA PHE A 278 2.81 -2.01 5.94
C PHE A 278 1.60 -1.37 6.63
N ARG A 279 1.28 -0.12 6.27
CA ARG A 279 0.09 0.60 6.70
C ARG A 279 -0.31 1.64 5.65
N LEU A 280 -1.56 1.57 5.19
CA LEU A 280 -2.20 2.64 4.43
C LEU A 280 -3.00 3.54 5.38
N THR A 281 -2.70 4.83 5.40
CA THR A 281 -3.41 5.82 6.22
C THR A 281 -4.07 6.84 5.31
N VAL A 282 -5.36 7.10 5.51
CA VAL A 282 -6.17 8.01 4.70
C VAL A 282 -6.70 9.12 5.60
N ARG A 283 -6.57 10.37 5.16
CA ARG A 283 -7.10 11.54 5.88
C ARG A 283 -8.63 11.52 5.87
N LYS A 284 -9.23 11.97 6.97
CA LYS A 284 -10.67 11.87 7.22
C LYS A 284 -11.53 12.48 6.09
N ASP A 285 -11.13 13.63 5.55
CA ASP A 285 -11.82 14.32 4.46
C ASP A 285 -11.81 13.51 3.15
N VAL A 286 -10.71 12.82 2.85
CA VAL A 286 -10.61 11.90 1.71
C VAL A 286 -11.54 10.71 1.92
N ALA A 287 -11.52 10.09 3.11
CA ALA A 287 -12.41 8.96 3.42
C ALA A 287 -13.90 9.35 3.33
N VAL A 288 -14.27 10.54 3.83
CA VAL A 288 -15.63 11.09 3.69
C VAL A 288 -16.01 11.28 2.23
N ALA A 289 -15.09 11.74 1.38
CA ALA A 289 -15.36 11.91 -0.04
C ALA A 289 -15.55 10.56 -0.77
N ILE A 290 -14.76 9.53 -0.42
CA ILE A 290 -14.94 8.17 -0.93
C ILE A 290 -16.31 7.62 -0.54
N ILE A 291 -16.66 7.72 0.75
CA ILE A 291 -17.96 7.28 1.27
C ILE A 291 -19.09 8.04 0.58
N ALA A 292 -18.94 9.35 0.40
CA ALA A 292 -19.92 10.16 -0.32
C ALA A 292 -20.11 9.66 -1.75
N ALA A 293 -19.04 9.39 -2.50
CA ALA A 293 -19.10 8.86 -3.86
C ALA A 293 -19.76 7.48 -3.94
N LEU A 294 -19.49 6.61 -2.96
CA LEU A 294 -20.11 5.28 -2.86
C LEU A 294 -21.61 5.35 -2.49
N LEU A 295 -22.00 6.29 -1.63
CA LEU A 295 -23.39 6.51 -1.24
C LEU A 295 -24.17 7.36 -2.26
N HIS A 296 -23.47 8.10 -3.13
CA HIS A 296 -24.08 8.91 -4.17
C HIS A 296 -24.56 8.01 -5.31
N SER A 297 -25.61 7.22 -5.06
CA SER A 297 -26.58 7.00 -6.12
C SER A 297 -27.32 8.32 -6.30
N GLY A 298 -27.33 8.86 -7.51
CA GLY A 298 -28.24 9.96 -7.85
C GLY A 298 -29.69 9.62 -7.46
N LYS A 299 -30.62 10.57 -7.61
CA LYS A 299 -32.06 10.41 -7.27
C LYS A 299 -32.59 9.01 -7.64
N LEU A 300 -32.67 8.10 -6.66
CA LEU A 300 -33.13 6.74 -6.88
C LEU A 300 -34.64 6.78 -6.92
N THR A 301 -35.22 6.41 -8.05
CA THR A 301 -36.66 6.41 -8.25
C THR A 301 -37.15 4.97 -8.18
N VAL A 302 -37.98 4.66 -7.19
CA VAL A 302 -38.55 3.33 -6.97
C VAL A 302 -40.04 3.37 -7.28
N LEU A 303 -40.46 2.55 -8.24
CA LEU A 303 -41.88 2.29 -8.51
C LEU A 303 -42.37 1.24 -7.51
N LEU A 304 -43.07 1.68 -6.46
CA LEU A 304 -43.39 0.83 -5.31
C LEU A 304 -44.24 -0.37 -5.69
N ASP A 305 -45.33 -0.19 -6.42
CA ASP A 305 -46.24 -1.29 -6.76
C ASP A 305 -45.57 -2.39 -7.60
N TYR A 306 -44.49 -2.07 -8.32
CA TYR A 306 -43.73 -3.03 -9.13
C TYR A 306 -42.60 -3.69 -8.34
N VAL A 307 -41.79 -2.89 -7.63
CA VAL A 307 -40.57 -3.36 -6.94
C VAL A 307 -40.88 -3.90 -5.55
N LEU A 308 -41.81 -3.26 -4.83
CA LEU A 308 -42.15 -3.54 -3.42
C LEU A 308 -43.69 -3.46 -3.21
N PRO A 309 -44.50 -4.33 -3.85
CA PRO A 309 -45.96 -4.23 -3.84
C PRO A 309 -46.58 -4.28 -2.44
N GLU A 310 -45.95 -5.01 -1.52
CA GLU A 310 -46.40 -5.08 -0.13
C GLU A 310 -46.21 -3.74 0.60
N VAL A 311 -45.10 -3.04 0.33
CA VAL A 311 -44.84 -1.71 0.88
C VAL A 311 -45.86 -0.70 0.33
N ALA A 312 -46.20 -0.79 -0.96
CA ALA A 312 -47.22 0.05 -1.58
C ALA A 312 -48.61 -0.13 -0.93
N ARG A 313 -49.02 -1.38 -0.67
CA ARG A 313 -50.28 -1.68 0.04
C ARG A 313 -50.28 -1.16 1.46
N GLN A 314 -49.18 -1.36 2.19
CA GLN A 314 -49.04 -0.87 3.56
C GLN A 314 -49.06 0.66 3.62
N LEU A 315 -48.42 1.34 2.66
CA LEU A 315 -48.47 2.78 2.53
C LEU A 315 -49.92 3.26 2.38
N ARG A 316 -50.65 2.67 1.42
CA ARG A 316 -52.06 3.02 1.18
C ARG A 316 -52.93 2.81 2.42
N SER A 317 -52.77 1.68 3.10
CA SER A 317 -53.50 1.39 4.33
C SER A 317 -53.20 2.39 5.44
N ARG A 318 -51.93 2.81 5.61
CA ARG A 318 -51.52 3.77 6.64
C ARG A 318 -51.98 5.20 6.31
N ILE A 319 -51.92 5.62 5.04
CA ILE A 319 -52.46 6.93 4.64
C ILE A 319 -53.97 6.98 4.82
N ARG A 320 -54.71 5.88 4.56
CA ARG A 320 -56.17 5.88 4.73
C ARG A 320 -56.62 6.24 6.15
N VAL A 321 -55.77 6.00 7.15
CA VAL A 321 -56.03 6.38 8.55
C VAL A 321 -55.83 7.88 8.79
N ILE A 322 -55.00 8.56 7.99
CA ILE A 322 -54.74 10.00 8.05
C ILE A 322 -55.74 10.75 7.16
N ASP A 323 -55.82 10.35 5.90
CA ASP A 323 -56.63 10.98 4.85
C ASP A 323 -57.11 9.90 3.86
N GLU A 324 -58.41 9.64 3.87
CA GLU A 324 -59.05 8.64 3.02
C GLU A 324 -59.02 9.04 1.54
N THR A 325 -59.11 10.35 1.24
CA THR A 325 -59.10 10.88 -0.13
C THR A 325 -57.71 10.75 -0.73
N ALA A 326 -56.67 11.10 0.03
CA ALA A 326 -55.28 10.92 -0.38
C ALA A 326 -54.93 9.43 -0.60
N ALA A 327 -55.43 8.53 0.25
CA ALA A 327 -55.23 7.11 0.08
C ALA A 327 -55.89 6.54 -1.18
N ALA A 328 -57.04 7.08 -1.57
CA ALA A 328 -57.72 6.72 -2.82
C ALA A 328 -56.97 7.22 -4.06
N GLN A 329 -56.21 8.31 -3.94
CA GLN A 329 -55.37 8.87 -5.00
C GLN A 329 -54.09 8.07 -5.25
N LEU A 330 -53.63 7.26 -4.29
CA LEU A 330 -52.48 6.37 -4.47
C LEU A 330 -52.78 5.32 -5.54
N GLY A 331 -52.26 5.55 -6.75
CA GLY A 331 -52.48 4.70 -7.92
C GLY A 331 -51.64 3.42 -7.92
N PRO A 332 -51.64 2.66 -9.03
CA PRO A 332 -50.75 1.50 -9.22
C PRO A 332 -49.33 1.90 -9.65
N THR A 333 -49.05 3.20 -9.78
CA THR A 333 -47.74 3.74 -10.21
C THR A 333 -47.11 4.62 -9.14
N GLN A 334 -47.32 4.29 -7.86
CA GLN A 334 -46.74 5.04 -6.74
C GLN A 334 -45.22 5.10 -6.85
N ILE A 335 -44.66 6.31 -6.72
CA ILE A 335 -43.21 6.51 -6.80
C ILE A 335 -42.68 6.97 -5.45
N VAL A 336 -41.57 6.37 -5.03
CA VAL A 336 -40.71 6.94 -3.98
C VAL A 336 -39.40 7.38 -4.63
N LYS A 337 -39.07 8.65 -4.47
CA LYS A 337 -37.75 9.17 -4.83
C LYS A 337 -36.91 9.27 -3.57
N ILE A 338 -35.77 8.60 -3.58
CA ILE A 338 -34.79 8.55 -2.49
C ILE A 338 -33.59 9.39 -2.90
N MET A 339 -33.20 10.33 -2.05
CA MET A 339 -32.03 11.17 -2.29
C MET A 339 -31.27 11.43 -0.99
N SER A 340 -29.95 11.53 -1.06
CA SER A 340 -29.12 12.01 0.04
C SER A 340 -28.94 13.53 -0.09
N GLN A 341 -29.26 14.29 0.95
CA GLN A 341 -29.23 15.77 0.88
C GLN A 341 -27.87 16.37 1.24
N THR A 342 -27.07 15.67 2.04
CA THR A 342 -25.85 16.23 2.64
C THR A 342 -24.66 15.29 2.47
N THR A 343 -23.46 15.86 2.47
CA THR A 343 -22.24 15.04 2.57
C THR A 343 -22.31 14.22 3.88
N PRO A 344 -22.10 12.89 3.84
CA PRO A 344 -22.17 12.05 5.03
C PRO A 344 -21.14 12.49 6.08
N MET A 345 -21.54 12.43 7.35
CA MET A 345 -20.65 12.67 8.48
C MET A 345 -20.01 11.35 8.91
N LEU A 346 -18.68 11.27 8.83
CA LEU A 346 -17.90 10.16 9.37
C LEU A 346 -17.49 10.45 10.81
N ILE A 347 -17.88 9.57 11.72
CA ILE A 347 -17.51 9.57 13.13
C ILE A 347 -16.56 8.39 13.35
N LEU A 348 -15.39 8.66 13.93
CA LEU A 348 -14.35 7.67 14.17
C LEU A 348 -14.08 7.63 15.67
N ASP A 349 -14.31 6.47 16.28
CA ASP A 349 -13.97 6.15 17.67
C ASP A 349 -12.97 4.99 17.70
N GLN A 350 -12.40 4.65 18.86
CA GLN A 350 -11.44 3.56 18.96
C GLN A 350 -12.04 2.23 18.49
N GLY A 351 -11.61 1.77 17.31
CA GLY A 351 -12.05 0.51 16.70
C GLY A 351 -13.43 0.56 16.04
N ASN A 352 -14.14 1.69 16.09
CA ASN A 352 -15.49 1.82 15.54
C ASN A 352 -15.57 3.00 14.58
N ALA A 353 -16.26 2.81 13.47
CA ALA A 353 -16.57 3.88 12.55
C ALA A 353 -18.07 3.91 12.28
N LYS A 354 -18.64 5.11 12.25
CA LYS A 354 -20.06 5.33 12.02
C LYS A 354 -20.23 6.42 10.99
N VAL A 355 -21.13 6.20 10.04
CA VAL A 355 -21.57 7.22 9.10
C VAL A 355 -22.98 7.64 9.43
N ALA A 356 -23.19 8.95 9.48
CA ALA A 356 -24.49 9.57 9.61
C ALA A 356 -24.81 10.40 8.36
N GLN A 357 -26.04 10.34 7.88
CA GLN A 357 -26.50 11.08 6.71
C GLN A 357 -27.99 11.45 6.82
N LEU A 358 -28.39 12.49 6.09
CA LEU A 358 -29.80 12.85 5.92
C LEU A 358 -30.30 12.31 4.58
N ILE A 359 -31.22 11.34 4.65
CA ILE A 359 -31.93 10.78 3.51
C ILE A 359 -33.28 11.47 3.39
N VAL A 360 -33.64 11.90 2.20
CA VAL A 360 -34.96 12.46 1.88
C VAL A 360 -35.73 11.47 1.02
N LEU A 361 -36.96 11.19 1.46
CA LEU A 361 -37.94 10.40 0.72
C LEU A 361 -39.06 11.31 0.25
N GLU A 362 -39.23 11.44 -1.05
CA GLU A 362 -40.40 12.09 -1.65
C GLU A 362 -41.39 11.01 -2.12
N ILE A 363 -42.62 11.05 -1.63
CA ILE A 363 -43.66 10.08 -1.95
C ILE A 363 -44.63 10.72 -2.94
N PHE A 364 -44.80 10.13 -4.11
CA PHE A 364 -45.73 10.57 -5.15
C PHE A 364 -46.86 9.55 -5.29
N ALA A 365 -48.09 10.05 -5.46
CA ALA A 365 -49.25 9.17 -5.58
C ALA A 365 -49.25 8.38 -6.89
N THR A 366 -48.72 8.99 -7.96
CA THR A 366 -48.52 8.39 -9.27
C THR A 366 -47.23 8.90 -9.93
N ASP A 367 -46.84 8.25 -11.02
CA ASP A 367 -45.71 8.63 -11.87
C ASP A 367 -45.93 9.92 -12.69
N LYS A 368 -47.18 10.40 -12.75
CA LYS A 368 -47.56 11.62 -13.47
C LYS A 368 -47.55 12.87 -12.59
N ASP A 369 -47.47 12.71 -11.27
CA ASP A 369 -47.55 13.82 -10.34
C ASP A 369 -46.26 14.66 -10.35
N SER A 370 -46.42 15.97 -10.40
CA SER A 370 -45.30 16.92 -10.39
C SER A 370 -44.82 17.29 -8.99
N ARG A 371 -45.63 17.01 -7.95
CA ARG A 371 -45.34 17.29 -6.54
C ARG A 371 -45.55 16.05 -5.68
N PRO A 372 -44.71 15.85 -4.65
CA PRO A 372 -44.91 14.74 -3.72
C PRO A 372 -46.15 14.99 -2.85
N LEU A 373 -46.89 13.93 -2.56
CA LEU A 373 -47.96 13.90 -1.58
C LEU A 373 -47.45 14.30 -0.19
N PHE A 374 -46.25 13.84 0.16
CA PHE A 374 -45.48 14.32 1.31
C PHE A 374 -44.00 13.94 1.17
N THR A 375 -43.17 14.60 1.98
CA THR A 375 -41.72 14.41 2.01
C THR A 375 -41.28 14.08 3.43
N LEU A 376 -40.47 13.04 3.58
CA LEU A 376 -39.87 12.63 4.85
C LEU A 376 -38.37 12.90 4.84
N GLY A 377 -37.86 13.47 5.93
CA GLY A 377 -36.45 13.55 6.24
C GLY A 377 -36.08 12.46 7.25
N ILE A 378 -35.06 11.67 6.92
CA ILE A 378 -34.57 10.56 7.74
C ILE A 378 -33.12 10.84 8.10
N GLU A 379 -32.89 11.13 9.38
CA GLU A 379 -31.54 11.08 9.96
C GLU A 379 -31.20 9.61 10.14
N ALA A 380 -30.26 9.13 9.32
CA ALA A 380 -29.88 7.73 9.27
C ALA A 380 -28.42 7.56 9.66
N SER A 381 -28.10 6.46 10.32
CA SER A 381 -26.72 6.08 10.59
C SER A 381 -26.44 4.61 10.37
N SER A 382 -25.20 4.29 10.04
CA SER A 382 -24.73 2.92 9.81
C SER A 382 -23.32 2.78 10.37
N ASP A 383 -23.06 1.66 11.04
CA ASP A 383 -21.71 1.29 11.45
C ASP A 383 -20.94 0.79 10.22
N ILE A 384 -19.69 1.22 10.09
CA ILE A 384 -18.82 0.87 8.97
C ILE A 384 -17.66 0.03 9.46
N GLN A 385 -17.36 -1.01 8.68
CA GLN A 385 -16.17 -1.83 8.84
C GLN A 385 -15.26 -1.64 7.63
N PHE A 386 -13.96 -1.49 7.92
CA PHE A 386 -12.90 -1.47 6.92
C PHE A 386 -12.09 -2.75 7.06
N TYR A 387 -12.00 -3.53 6.00
CA TYR A 387 -11.16 -4.73 5.99
C TYR A 387 -10.58 -4.96 4.60
N VAL A 388 -9.63 -5.88 4.52
CA VAL A 388 -9.06 -6.31 3.24
C VAL A 388 -9.59 -7.71 2.93
N GLU A 389 -10.17 -7.89 1.76
CA GLU A 389 -10.64 -9.19 1.25
C GLU A 389 -10.15 -9.34 -0.18
N ASP A 390 -9.51 -10.47 -0.52
CA ASP A 390 -8.96 -10.73 -1.85
C ASP A 390 -8.03 -9.62 -2.39
N GLY A 391 -7.29 -8.94 -1.51
CA GLY A 391 -6.41 -7.82 -1.87
C GLY A 391 -7.14 -6.49 -2.12
N LEU A 392 -8.45 -6.43 -1.85
CA LEU A 392 -9.31 -5.26 -2.02
C LEU A 392 -9.56 -4.60 -0.67
N LEU A 393 -9.48 -3.27 -0.60
CA LEU A 393 -9.98 -2.54 0.56
C LEU A 393 -11.51 -2.48 0.47
N VAL A 394 -12.19 -3.17 1.39
CA VAL A 394 -13.64 -3.26 1.44
C VAL A 394 -14.19 -2.30 2.49
N PHE A 395 -15.18 -1.52 2.07
CA PHE A 395 -16.00 -0.65 2.92
C PHE A 395 -17.36 -1.31 3.10
N SER A 396 -17.59 -1.91 4.27
CA SER A 396 -18.85 -2.58 4.56
C SER A 396 -19.72 -1.73 5.46
N PHE A 397 -20.92 -1.41 4.97
CA PHE A 397 -21.96 -0.75 5.75
C PHE A 397 -22.82 -1.82 6.42
N ASN A 398 -22.93 -1.75 7.74
CA ASN A 398 -23.88 -2.55 8.49
C ASN A 398 -25.31 -2.02 8.29
N GLU A 399 -26.28 -2.65 8.96
CA GLU A 399 -27.68 -2.24 8.91
C GLU A 399 -27.84 -0.72 9.15
N ILE A 400 -28.52 -0.06 8.22
CA ILE A 400 -28.86 1.36 8.34
C ILE A 400 -29.94 1.50 9.41
N ARG A 401 -29.67 2.33 10.41
CA ARG A 401 -30.58 2.69 11.48
C ARG A 401 -31.20 4.06 11.17
N ALA A 402 -32.52 4.13 11.16
CA ALA A 402 -33.23 5.40 11.15
C ALA A 402 -33.28 5.95 12.58
N ASP A 403 -32.41 6.90 12.89
CA ASP A 403 -32.29 7.51 14.21
C ASP A 403 -33.46 8.48 14.48
N ARG A 404 -33.86 9.22 13.45
CA ARG A 404 -35.02 10.12 13.49
C ARG A 404 -35.69 10.21 12.13
N ILE A 405 -37.02 10.24 12.13
CA ILE A 405 -37.82 10.51 10.94
C ILE A 405 -38.71 11.71 11.24
N HIS A 406 -38.71 12.69 10.34
CA HIS A 406 -39.54 13.88 10.45
C HIS A 406 -40.27 14.16 9.14
N LEU A 407 -41.48 14.71 9.26
CA LEU A 407 -42.26 15.20 8.12
C LEU A 407 -41.69 16.56 7.71
N MET A 408 -41.23 16.69 6.46
CA MET A 408 -40.67 17.94 5.93
C MET A 408 -41.75 18.77 5.24
N ASN A 409 -42.55 18.13 4.38
CA ASN A 409 -43.68 18.74 3.68
C ASN A 409 -44.82 17.73 3.55
N SER A 410 -46.06 18.19 3.47
CA SER A 410 -47.24 17.33 3.32
C SER A 410 -48.41 18.07 2.71
N ASP A 411 -48.94 17.56 1.61
CA ASP A 411 -50.16 18.04 0.96
C ASP A 411 -51.43 17.39 1.60
N ILE A 412 -51.24 16.48 2.55
CA ILE A 412 -52.30 15.73 3.25
C ILE A 412 -52.41 16.10 4.74
N GLY A 413 -51.88 17.28 5.10
CA GLY A 413 -51.85 17.78 6.47
C GLY A 413 -50.72 17.21 7.33
N VAL A 414 -50.63 17.69 8.58
CA VAL A 414 -49.57 17.31 9.53
C VAL A 414 -49.93 15.99 10.20
N PHE A 415 -49.03 15.00 10.12
CA PHE A 415 -49.19 13.72 10.80
C PHE A 415 -47.91 13.31 11.55
N ASN A 416 -48.10 12.51 12.61
CA ASN A 416 -47.00 12.06 13.44
C ASN A 416 -46.29 10.85 12.82
N VAL A 417 -45.01 11.02 12.48
CA VAL A 417 -44.17 10.00 11.85
C VAL A 417 -43.57 9.00 12.86
N SER A 418 -43.49 9.35 14.15
CA SER A 418 -42.83 8.55 15.20
C SER A 418 -43.75 7.60 15.96
N MET A 419 -45.04 7.52 15.62
CA MET A 419 -45.88 6.43 16.12
C MET A 419 -45.45 5.11 15.49
N ASN A 420 -45.40 4.01 16.27
CA ASN A 420 -45.25 2.62 15.80
C ASN A 420 -46.20 2.22 14.64
N ARG A 421 -47.14 3.10 14.27
CA ARG A 421 -48.02 3.07 13.10
C ARG A 421 -47.40 3.59 11.78
N PHE A 422 -46.12 3.94 11.71
CA PHE A 422 -45.38 4.17 10.45
C PHE A 422 -44.03 3.43 10.42
N SER A 423 -44.00 2.21 10.97
CA SER A 423 -42.89 1.27 10.75
C SER A 423 -42.91 0.78 9.30
N TRP A 424 -42.29 1.54 8.40
CA TRP A 424 -42.03 1.18 6.99
C TRP A 424 -40.96 0.09 6.86
N GLY A 425 -40.97 -0.95 7.68
CA GLY A 425 -39.90 -1.96 7.64
C GLY A 425 -38.46 -1.42 7.78
N CYS A 426 -38.23 -0.13 8.07
CA CYS A 426 -36.89 0.47 8.19
C CYS A 426 -36.12 -0.07 9.40
N ARG A 427 -36.75 -0.87 10.28
CA ARG A 427 -36.01 -1.66 11.29
C ARG A 427 -35.17 -2.77 10.67
N ARG A 428 -35.44 -3.16 9.41
CA ARG A 428 -34.65 -4.07 8.57
C ARG A 428 -34.89 -3.72 7.11
N LEU A 429 -34.11 -2.80 6.57
CA LEU A 429 -33.90 -2.80 5.11
C LEU A 429 -33.30 -4.18 4.77
N PRO A 430 -33.90 -4.98 3.86
CA PRO A 430 -33.27 -6.22 3.42
C PRO A 430 -31.91 -5.86 2.85
N ARG A 431 -30.86 -6.63 3.20
CA ARG A 431 -29.46 -6.50 2.72
C ARG A 431 -29.42 -5.79 1.36
N MET A 432 -29.29 -4.47 1.38
CA MET A 432 -29.04 -3.73 0.16
C MET A 432 -27.56 -3.95 -0.14
N ILE A 433 -27.35 -4.87 -1.08
CA ILE A 433 -26.13 -5.00 -1.88
C ILE A 433 -24.92 -5.41 -1.03
N HIS A 434 -24.55 -6.69 -1.10
CA HIS A 434 -23.13 -7.04 -1.02
C HIS A 434 -22.46 -6.29 -2.17
N MET A 435 -21.92 -5.12 -1.89
CA MET A 435 -21.23 -4.32 -2.89
C MET A 435 -19.84 -4.92 -3.03
N LYS A 436 -19.77 -6.03 -3.76
CA LYS A 436 -18.52 -6.67 -4.14
C LYS A 436 -18.02 -5.93 -5.38
N GLU A 437 -17.37 -4.79 -5.17
CA GLU A 437 -16.69 -4.10 -6.26
C GLU A 437 -15.37 -4.81 -6.54
N THR A 438 -15.26 -5.37 -7.74
CA THR A 438 -14.05 -6.00 -8.28
C THR A 438 -13.03 -4.95 -8.68
N LEU A 439 -11.86 -4.90 -8.03
CA LEU A 439 -10.64 -4.38 -8.66
C LEU A 439 -9.96 -5.53 -9.42
N PRO A 440 -9.28 -5.26 -10.54
CA PRO A 440 -8.60 -6.29 -11.30
C PRO A 440 -7.50 -6.96 -10.47
N ARG A 441 -7.49 -8.30 -10.52
CA ARG A 441 -6.41 -9.16 -10.02
C ARG A 441 -5.06 -8.68 -10.54
N ASN A 442 -4.16 -8.31 -9.64
CA ASN A 442 -2.73 -8.40 -9.90
C ASN A 442 -2.17 -9.50 -9.01
N GLY A 443 -1.60 -10.51 -9.67
CA GLY A 443 -1.13 -11.75 -9.06
C GLY A 443 -0.07 -11.50 -8.01
N PHE A 444 -0.41 -11.88 -6.78
CA PHE A 444 0.51 -12.41 -5.80
C PHE A 444 -0.05 -13.77 -5.38
N GLU A 445 0.52 -14.82 -5.98
CA GLU A 445 0.75 -16.08 -5.28
C GLU A 445 2.18 -16.08 -4.77
#